data_AF-A0A194VPS3-F1
#
_entry.id   AF-A0A194VPS3-F1
#
_cell.length_a   1.000
_cell.length_b   1.000
_cell.length_c   1.000
_cell.angle_alpha   90.00
_cell.angle_beta   90.00
_cell.angle_gamma   90.00
#
_symmetry.space_group_name_H-M   'P 1'
#
loop_
_entity.id
_entity.type
_entity.pdbx_description
1 polymer ?
#
loop_
_entity_poly.entity_id
_entity_poly.type
_entity_poly.pdbx_seq_one_letter_code
_entity_poly.pdbx_strand_id
1 'polypeptide(L)'
;MPSDMKPVLKGIGLTAVLVAGAQASAIGYNPQVGGLVGSSFGVAGKNATYDYVVVGGGTAGLTIATRLVEQGAGTVAVIEAGSFYEMDNGNISQVPATDSMYITKAATDWQPLIDWGYESVPQRGADDIPMHYARGKCLGGSSARNYMAYQIGTTDSYKMWSEAVGDNSYELRNFDRHFKKSITFTPPRTELRFPNATPIYDRSTIQNTSGPLALSFPNYAQAFATWVVQGLKEIGIPIIPGFLSGELLGQSYVMTTIDAATGIRATSEAFLQAALK
;
A
#
# COMPACT_ATOMS: atom_id res chain seq x y z
N MET A 1 -0.70 -51.82 -28.67
CA MET A 1 0.47 -51.69 -27.77
C MET A 1 1.66 -51.34 -28.66
N PRO A 2 2.25 -50.14 -28.48
CA PRO A 2 3.03 -49.83 -27.29
C PRO A 2 2.46 -48.68 -26.47
N SER A 3 2.54 -48.88 -25.15
CA SER A 3 2.43 -47.89 -24.09
C SER A 3 3.75 -47.13 -23.97
N ASP A 4 3.70 -45.79 -23.93
CA ASP A 4 4.53 -44.94 -23.05
C ASP A 4 4.30 -43.46 -23.40
N MET A 5 3.33 -42.84 -22.72
CA MET A 5 3.19 -41.39 -22.67
C MET A 5 3.39 -40.96 -21.21
N LYS A 6 4.55 -40.37 -20.93
CA LYS A 6 4.83 -39.70 -19.65
C LYS A 6 4.01 -38.41 -19.56
N PRO A 7 3.36 -38.08 -18.44
CA PRO A 7 2.74 -36.78 -18.27
C PRO A 7 3.80 -35.75 -17.90
N VAL A 8 3.95 -34.71 -18.74
CA VAL A 8 4.66 -33.48 -18.41
C VAL A 8 3.71 -32.61 -17.60
N LEU A 9 3.83 -32.60 -16.27
CA LEU A 9 3.20 -31.58 -15.43
C LEU A 9 3.89 -30.24 -15.68
N LYS A 10 3.22 -29.34 -16.41
CA LYS A 10 3.53 -27.91 -16.38
C LYS A 10 2.82 -27.31 -15.18
N GLY A 11 3.58 -26.91 -14.16
CA GLY A 11 3.07 -26.13 -13.03
C GLY A 11 2.64 -24.75 -13.51
N ILE A 12 1.34 -24.49 -13.50
CA ILE A 12 0.75 -23.16 -13.61
C ILE A 12 0.49 -22.70 -12.17
N GLY A 13 1.31 -21.75 -11.68
CA GLY A 13 1.02 -21.04 -10.45
C GLY A 13 -0.17 -20.12 -10.67
N LEU A 14 -1.33 -20.50 -10.12
CA LEU A 14 -2.55 -19.71 -10.18
C LEU A 14 -2.62 -18.81 -8.94
N THR A 15 -2.26 -17.54 -9.08
CA THR A 15 -2.54 -16.52 -8.06
C THR A 15 -3.96 -16.03 -8.27
N ALA A 16 -4.90 -16.46 -7.42
CA ALA A 16 -6.28 -15.97 -7.41
C ALA A 16 -6.44 -14.88 -6.35
N VAL A 17 -6.69 -13.64 -6.77
CA VAL A 17 -7.19 -12.56 -5.92
C VAL A 17 -8.62 -12.24 -6.39
N LEU A 18 -9.60 -12.54 -5.55
CA LEU A 18 -11.02 -12.28 -5.78
C LEU A 18 -11.53 -11.40 -4.63
N VAL A 19 -12.00 -10.20 -4.95
CA VAL A 19 -12.56 -9.23 -4.01
C VAL A 19 -14.02 -8.99 -4.36
N ALA A 20 -14.93 -9.24 -3.40
CA ALA A 20 -16.36 -8.93 -3.50
C ALA A 20 -16.70 -7.83 -2.49
N GLY A 21 -17.40 -6.79 -2.96
CA GLY A 21 -17.67 -5.54 -2.25
C GLY A 21 -18.60 -5.66 -1.04
N ALA A 22 -18.44 -4.73 -0.10
CA ALA A 22 -19.30 -4.59 1.07
C ALA A 22 -19.95 -3.19 1.08
N GLN A 23 -21.27 -3.16 1.31
CA GLN A 23 -22.03 -1.93 1.56
C GLN A 23 -21.69 -1.39 2.95
N ALA A 24 -21.40 -0.09 3.05
CA ALA A 24 -21.19 0.61 4.32
C ALA A 24 -22.48 1.30 4.77
N SER A 25 -22.91 1.03 6.01
CA SER A 25 -23.92 1.79 6.73
C SER A 25 -23.34 3.12 7.24
N ALA A 26 -24.09 4.20 7.08
CA ALA A 26 -23.70 5.56 7.42
C ALA A 26 -23.34 5.74 8.90
N ILE A 27 -22.13 6.23 9.17
CA ILE A 27 -21.73 6.78 10.47
C ILE A 27 -21.20 8.20 10.21
N GLY A 28 -21.73 9.16 10.97
CA GLY A 28 -21.63 10.60 10.72
C GLY A 28 -20.20 11.12 10.59
N TYR A 29 -19.95 11.79 9.46
CA TYR A 29 -18.74 12.56 9.19
C TYR A 29 -18.87 13.94 9.82
N ASN A 30 -18.01 14.24 10.79
CA ASN A 30 -17.81 15.59 11.31
C ASN A 30 -16.46 16.09 10.77
N PRO A 31 -16.41 16.96 9.75
CA PRO A 31 -15.15 17.45 9.22
C PRO A 31 -14.52 18.37 10.27
N GLN A 32 -13.47 17.89 10.93
CA GLN A 32 -12.50 18.78 11.54
C GLN A 32 -11.80 19.51 10.38
N VAL A 33 -12.32 20.69 10.02
CA VAL A 33 -11.75 21.60 9.02
C VAL A 33 -10.46 22.19 9.61
N GLY A 34 -9.40 21.38 9.62
CA GLY A 34 -8.03 21.78 9.94
C GLY A 34 -7.02 21.34 8.88
N GLY A 35 -7.47 20.64 7.83
CA GLY A 35 -6.64 20.22 6.71
C GLY A 35 -6.53 21.30 5.62
N LEU A 36 -5.48 21.20 4.82
CA LEU A 36 -5.29 22.00 3.61
C LEU A 36 -6.51 21.89 2.68
N VAL A 37 -7.37 22.91 2.66
CA VAL A 37 -8.53 23.01 1.75
C VAL A 37 -8.13 23.56 0.39
N GLY A 38 -7.13 22.94 -0.26
CA GLY A 38 -6.74 23.31 -1.62
C GLY A 38 -5.36 22.82 -2.05
N SER A 39 -5.24 22.49 -3.33
CA SER A 39 -4.04 21.93 -3.99
C SER A 39 -2.93 22.94 -4.29
N SER A 40 -3.03 24.20 -3.84
CA SER A 40 -2.14 25.28 -4.29
C SER A 40 -1.38 25.98 -3.16
N PHE A 41 -0.22 25.38 -2.84
CA PHE A 41 1.00 25.93 -2.22
C PHE A 41 1.59 27.19 -2.86
N GLY A 42 1.22 27.48 -4.11
CA GLY A 42 1.94 28.45 -4.96
C GLY A 42 1.01 29.17 -5.93
N VAL A 43 1.40 30.38 -6.31
CA VAL A 43 0.65 31.19 -7.28
C VAL A 43 1.18 30.90 -8.68
N ALA A 44 0.37 30.26 -9.51
CA ALA A 44 0.73 30.00 -10.90
C ALA A 44 1.17 31.30 -11.61
N GLY A 45 2.27 31.23 -12.36
CA GLY A 45 2.85 32.39 -13.03
C GLY A 45 3.68 33.33 -12.13
N LYS A 46 3.82 33.05 -10.83
CA LYS A 46 4.79 33.73 -9.97
C LYS A 46 6.02 32.86 -9.76
N ASN A 47 7.19 33.43 -9.98
CA ASN A 47 8.46 32.78 -9.65
C ASN A 47 8.60 32.67 -8.13
N ALA A 48 9.04 31.49 -7.68
CA ALA A 48 9.42 31.23 -6.30
C ALA A 48 10.71 30.40 -6.29
N THR A 49 11.49 30.51 -5.23
CA THR A 49 12.76 29.78 -5.06
C THR A 49 12.68 28.93 -3.80
N TYR A 50 13.15 27.69 -3.91
CA TYR A 50 13.20 26.71 -2.83
C TYR A 50 14.55 26.00 -2.87
N ASP A 51 15.05 25.56 -1.72
CA ASP A 51 16.30 24.79 -1.64
C ASP A 51 16.13 23.39 -2.27
N TYR A 52 14.94 22.82 -2.13
CA TYR A 52 14.59 21.53 -2.74
C TYR A 52 13.25 21.61 -3.48
N VAL A 53 13.19 20.96 -4.64
CA VAL A 53 11.95 20.73 -5.40
C VAL A 53 11.74 19.24 -5.58
N VAL A 54 10.69 18.72 -4.96
CA VAL A 54 10.25 17.32 -5.10
C VAL A 54 9.16 17.26 -6.17
N VAL A 55 9.44 16.54 -7.26
CA VAL A 55 8.49 16.34 -8.36
C VAL A 55 7.71 15.06 -8.13
N GLY A 56 6.42 15.20 -7.87
CA GLY A 56 5.49 14.13 -7.51
C GLY A 56 5.24 14.05 -6.00
N GLY A 57 4.04 14.39 -5.57
CA GLY A 57 3.54 14.23 -4.20
C GLY A 57 3.03 12.83 -3.91
N GLY A 58 3.72 11.80 -4.42
CA GLY A 58 3.35 10.40 -4.30
C GLY A 58 3.89 9.71 -3.04
N THR A 59 3.97 8.38 -3.09
CA THR A 59 4.41 7.53 -1.97
C THR A 59 5.80 7.89 -1.46
N ALA A 60 6.80 8.00 -2.35
CA ALA A 60 8.16 8.37 -1.97
C ALA A 60 8.34 9.89 -1.80
N GLY A 61 7.72 10.68 -2.69
CA GLY A 61 7.94 12.13 -2.75
C GLY A 61 7.52 12.86 -1.47
N LEU A 62 6.33 12.57 -0.93
CA LEU A 62 5.90 13.18 0.33
C LEU A 62 6.76 12.72 1.51
N THR A 63 7.18 11.44 1.54
CA THR A 63 8.10 10.96 2.57
C THR A 63 9.44 11.72 2.52
N ILE A 64 10.02 11.89 1.33
CA ILE A 64 11.29 12.64 1.16
C ILE A 64 11.12 14.09 1.59
N ALA A 65 10.07 14.77 1.10
CA ALA A 65 9.80 16.17 1.41
C ALA A 65 9.69 16.39 2.92
N THR A 66 8.92 15.55 3.61
CA THR A 66 8.76 15.61 5.08
C THR A 66 10.09 15.41 5.80
N ARG A 67 10.93 14.44 5.37
CA ARG A 67 12.23 14.24 6.04
C ARG A 67 13.21 15.39 5.81
N LEU A 68 13.19 16.03 4.64
CA LEU A 68 13.99 17.23 4.38
C LEU A 68 13.58 18.39 5.31
N VAL A 69 12.27 18.60 5.48
CA VAL A 69 11.73 19.61 6.40
C VAL A 69 12.09 19.30 7.85
N GLU A 70 11.87 18.07 8.31
CA GLU A 70 12.19 17.64 9.69
C GLU A 70 13.68 17.77 10.04
N GLN A 71 14.57 17.63 9.06
CA GLN A 71 16.02 17.79 9.25
C GLN A 71 16.47 19.26 9.19
N GLY A 72 15.57 20.20 8.93
CA GLY A 72 15.93 21.61 8.72
C GLY A 72 16.83 21.80 7.50
N ALA A 73 16.71 20.94 6.48
CA ALA A 73 17.58 20.96 5.31
C ALA A 73 17.40 22.22 4.45
N GLY A 74 16.25 22.90 4.57
CA GLY A 74 15.91 24.11 3.85
C GLY A 74 14.42 24.19 3.54
N THR A 75 14.08 25.10 2.62
CA THR A 75 12.74 25.25 2.05
C THR A 75 12.47 24.18 0.99
N VAL A 76 11.29 23.55 1.05
CA VAL A 76 10.94 22.43 0.17
C VAL A 76 9.63 22.75 -0.56
N ALA A 77 9.64 22.64 -1.89
CA ALA A 77 8.44 22.63 -2.70
C ALA A 77 8.12 21.21 -3.15
N VAL A 78 6.83 20.84 -3.12
CA VAL A 78 6.31 19.62 -3.75
C VAL A 78 5.42 20.02 -4.92
N ILE A 79 5.68 19.46 -6.09
CA ILE A 79 4.86 19.67 -7.28
C ILE A 79 4.12 18.37 -7.58
N GLU A 80 2.80 18.37 -7.45
CA GLU A 80 1.93 17.23 -7.74
C GLU A 80 0.95 17.59 -8.87
N ALA A 81 0.71 16.65 -9.77
CA ALA A 81 -0.17 16.85 -10.93
C ALA A 81 -1.65 16.64 -10.60
N GLY A 82 -1.95 15.85 -9.57
CA GLY A 82 -3.29 15.66 -9.04
C GLY A 82 -3.64 16.57 -7.86
N SER A 83 -4.85 16.42 -7.35
CA SER A 83 -5.34 17.10 -6.14
C SER A 83 -5.34 16.15 -4.93
N PHE A 84 -6.12 16.49 -3.91
CA PHE A 84 -6.48 15.64 -2.79
C PHE A 84 -7.51 14.58 -3.23
N TYR A 85 -7.22 13.31 -2.96
CA TYR A 85 -8.05 12.20 -3.46
C TYR A 85 -9.41 12.11 -2.76
N GLU A 86 -9.52 12.55 -1.51
CA GLU A 86 -10.78 12.71 -0.78
C GLU A 86 -11.68 13.78 -1.38
N MET A 87 -11.11 14.81 -2.01
CA MET A 87 -11.90 15.84 -2.67
C MET A 87 -12.33 15.37 -4.05
N ASP A 88 -11.39 14.83 -4.83
CA ASP A 88 -11.61 14.48 -6.22
C ASP A 88 -12.39 13.16 -6.40
N ASN A 89 -12.26 12.21 -5.48
CA ASN A 89 -12.87 10.88 -5.62
C ASN A 89 -13.59 10.38 -4.34
N GLY A 90 -13.60 11.18 -3.28
CA GLY A 90 -14.44 10.97 -2.10
C GLY A 90 -14.25 9.60 -1.44
N ASN A 91 -15.37 9.00 -1.05
CA ASN A 91 -15.39 7.71 -0.36
C ASN A 91 -14.72 6.58 -1.16
N ILE A 92 -14.72 6.63 -2.49
CA ILE A 92 -14.15 5.56 -3.33
C ILE A 92 -12.63 5.40 -3.12
N SER A 93 -11.94 6.46 -2.73
CA SER A 93 -10.50 6.41 -2.44
C SER A 93 -10.17 6.39 -0.95
N GLN A 94 -11.12 6.71 -0.09
CA GLN A 94 -10.95 6.76 1.37
C GLN A 94 -11.36 5.46 2.06
N VAL A 95 -12.46 4.82 1.62
CA VAL A 95 -13.03 3.64 2.27
C VAL A 95 -12.33 2.38 1.76
N PRO A 96 -11.74 1.54 2.62
CA PRO A 96 -11.01 0.34 2.18
C PRO A 96 -11.81 -0.63 1.30
N ALA A 97 -13.12 -0.76 1.54
CA ALA A 97 -13.98 -1.69 0.80
C ALA A 97 -14.14 -1.38 -0.70
N THR A 98 -13.69 -0.21 -1.16
CA THR A 98 -13.76 0.22 -2.57
C THR A 98 -12.41 0.10 -3.30
N ASP A 99 -11.39 -0.50 -2.69
CA ASP A 99 -10.05 -0.71 -3.27
C ASP A 99 -10.04 -1.53 -4.58
N SER A 100 -11.08 -2.31 -4.82
CA SER A 100 -11.29 -3.09 -6.04
C SER A 100 -11.98 -2.34 -7.17
N MET A 101 -12.31 -1.06 -7.00
CA MET A 101 -12.90 -0.25 -8.07
C MET A 101 -11.82 0.22 -9.06
N TYR A 102 -12.09 0.00 -10.36
CA TYR A 102 -11.22 0.41 -11.46
C TYR A 102 -9.83 -0.25 -11.43
N ILE A 103 -9.83 -1.58 -11.36
CA ILE A 103 -8.63 -2.42 -11.23
C ILE A 103 -8.44 -3.39 -12.40
N THR A 104 -9.42 -3.47 -13.31
CA THR A 104 -9.35 -4.44 -14.39
C THR A 104 -8.38 -3.94 -15.46
N LYS A 105 -7.94 -4.86 -16.33
CA LYS A 105 -7.03 -4.56 -17.44
C LYS A 105 -7.68 -3.73 -18.55
N ALA A 106 -9.00 -3.54 -18.53
CA ALA A 106 -9.72 -2.85 -19.59
C ALA A 106 -9.32 -1.37 -19.64
N ALA A 107 -8.99 -0.86 -20.83
CA ALA A 107 -8.60 0.53 -21.03
C ALA A 107 -9.67 1.55 -20.59
N THR A 108 -10.93 1.12 -20.49
CA THR A 108 -12.06 1.95 -20.02
C THR A 108 -12.30 1.88 -18.52
N ASP A 109 -11.58 1.01 -17.79
CA ASP A 109 -11.79 0.78 -16.37
C ASP A 109 -10.74 1.52 -15.51
N TRP A 110 -10.84 2.85 -15.52
CA TRP A 110 -9.98 3.75 -14.76
C TRP A 110 -10.77 4.96 -14.25
N GLN A 111 -10.27 5.58 -13.18
CA GLN A 111 -10.89 6.77 -12.58
C GLN A 111 -10.08 8.03 -12.95
N PRO A 112 -10.50 8.83 -13.95
CA PRO A 112 -9.69 9.92 -14.50
C PRO A 112 -9.33 11.04 -13.52
N LEU A 113 -10.06 11.16 -12.42
CA LEU A 113 -9.80 12.17 -11.40
C LEU A 113 -8.55 11.85 -10.57
N ILE A 114 -8.20 10.58 -10.40
CA ILE A 114 -7.10 10.15 -9.51
C ILE A 114 -6.21 9.05 -10.09
N ASP A 115 -6.37 8.71 -11.36
CA ASP A 115 -5.55 7.74 -12.08
C ASP A 115 -4.97 8.39 -13.35
N TRP A 116 -3.72 8.06 -13.68
CA TRP A 116 -3.08 8.50 -14.91
C TRP A 116 -3.67 7.86 -16.17
N GLY A 117 -4.36 6.71 -16.03
CA GLY A 117 -4.97 6.02 -17.17
C GLY A 117 -3.94 5.50 -18.18
N TYR A 118 -2.74 5.17 -17.72
CA TYR A 118 -1.71 4.61 -18.59
C TYR A 118 -2.12 3.26 -19.13
N GLU A 119 -1.71 2.96 -20.35
CA GLU A 119 -1.89 1.67 -20.98
C GLU A 119 -0.53 1.13 -21.41
N SER A 120 -0.29 -0.16 -21.21
CA SER A 120 0.88 -0.80 -21.79
C SER A 120 0.76 -0.85 -23.30
N VAL A 121 1.90 -0.92 -24.00
CA VAL A 121 1.89 -1.45 -25.37
C VAL A 121 1.35 -2.89 -25.38
N PRO A 122 0.87 -3.42 -26.52
CA PRO A 122 0.55 -4.83 -26.69
C PRO A 122 1.64 -5.74 -26.11
N GLN A 123 1.25 -6.66 -25.23
CA GLN A 123 2.19 -7.57 -24.59
C GLN A 123 2.11 -8.95 -25.24
N ARG A 124 3.17 -9.39 -25.91
CA ARG A 124 3.27 -10.74 -26.52
C ARG A 124 3.01 -11.87 -25.51
N GLY A 125 3.38 -11.66 -24.25
CA GLY A 125 3.14 -12.63 -23.16
C GLY A 125 1.69 -12.64 -22.63
N ALA A 126 0.82 -11.77 -23.15
CA ALA A 126 -0.57 -11.62 -22.75
C ALA A 126 -1.47 -11.44 -23.99
N ASP A 127 -1.32 -12.32 -24.98
CA ASP A 127 -2.12 -12.36 -26.22
C ASP A 127 -2.14 -11.05 -27.02
N ASP A 128 -1.04 -10.28 -26.96
CA ASP A 128 -0.92 -8.96 -27.57
C ASP A 128 -1.99 -7.96 -27.08
N ILE A 129 -2.54 -8.19 -25.89
CA ILE A 129 -3.54 -7.33 -25.27
C ILE A 129 -2.82 -6.16 -24.58
N PRO A 130 -3.14 -4.90 -24.91
CA PRO A 130 -2.73 -3.76 -24.11
C PRO A 130 -3.55 -3.72 -22.81
N MET A 131 -2.91 -3.33 -21.70
CA MET A 131 -3.49 -3.43 -20.37
C MET A 131 -3.40 -2.11 -19.63
N HIS A 132 -4.49 -1.71 -18.98
CA HIS A 132 -4.49 -0.58 -18.05
C HIS A 132 -3.44 -0.78 -16.95
N TYR A 133 -2.62 0.24 -16.73
CA TYR A 133 -1.54 0.30 -15.77
C TYR A 133 -1.79 1.40 -14.74
N ALA A 134 -2.61 1.08 -13.75
CA ALA A 134 -3.08 2.01 -12.74
C ALA A 134 -1.92 2.72 -12.00
N ARG A 135 -1.96 4.06 -12.00
CA ARG A 135 -1.01 4.91 -11.30
C ARG A 135 -1.75 6.08 -10.67
N GLY A 136 -1.59 6.27 -9.36
CA GLY A 136 -2.29 7.35 -8.65
C GLY A 136 -1.81 8.74 -9.11
N LYS A 137 -2.77 9.61 -9.38
CA LYS A 137 -2.58 11.02 -9.75
C LYS A 137 -3.26 11.90 -8.70
N CYS A 138 -2.61 12.05 -7.55
CA CYS A 138 -3.10 12.80 -6.39
C CYS A 138 -1.97 12.95 -5.36
N LEU A 139 -2.15 13.84 -4.38
CA LEU A 139 -1.34 13.81 -3.17
C LEU A 139 -1.54 12.46 -2.46
N GLY A 140 -0.45 11.73 -2.24
CA GLY A 140 -0.47 10.31 -1.85
C GLY A 140 -0.10 9.36 -3.00
N GLY A 141 -0.30 9.78 -4.25
CA GLY A 141 -0.05 9.01 -5.47
C GLY A 141 -0.68 7.61 -5.40
N SER A 142 0.06 6.58 -5.84
CA SER A 142 -0.46 5.21 -5.83
C SER A 142 -0.81 4.65 -4.44
N SER A 143 -0.33 5.25 -3.34
CA SER A 143 -0.77 4.81 -2.00
C SER A 143 -2.26 5.12 -1.74
N ALA A 144 -2.83 6.11 -2.44
CA ALA A 144 -4.25 6.45 -2.40
C ALA A 144 -5.13 5.50 -3.25
N ARG A 145 -4.54 4.62 -4.07
CA ARG A 145 -5.26 3.64 -4.92
C ARG A 145 -4.89 2.18 -4.66
N ASN A 146 -3.88 1.88 -3.86
CA ASN A 146 -3.42 0.50 -3.63
C ASN A 146 -4.41 -0.33 -2.77
N TYR A 147 -4.09 -1.60 -2.54
CA TYR A 147 -4.88 -2.51 -1.68
C TYR A 147 -4.59 -2.37 -0.18
N MET A 148 -3.83 -1.35 0.25
CA MET A 148 -3.37 -1.13 1.63
C MET A 148 -2.50 -2.25 2.22
N ALA A 149 -2.31 -3.35 1.47
CA ALA A 149 -1.32 -4.40 1.59
C ALA A 149 0.02 -3.94 2.19
N TYR A 150 0.33 -4.20 3.47
CA TYR A 150 1.64 -3.89 4.03
C TYR A 150 2.45 -5.15 4.32
N GLN A 151 3.50 -5.34 3.53
CA GLN A 151 4.51 -6.40 3.66
C GLN A 151 5.85 -5.85 3.18
N ILE A 152 6.95 -6.43 3.65
CA ILE A 152 8.30 -6.08 3.17
C ILE A 152 8.85 -7.19 2.27
N GLY A 153 9.89 -6.88 1.50
CA GLY A 153 10.61 -7.88 0.69
C GLY A 153 11.35 -8.93 1.51
N THR A 154 11.87 -9.95 0.84
CA THR A 154 12.63 -11.01 1.52
C THR A 154 14.04 -10.56 1.90
N THR A 155 14.63 -11.18 2.92
CA THR A 155 16.04 -10.95 3.30
C THR A 155 16.97 -11.06 2.09
N ASP A 156 16.75 -12.06 1.23
CA ASP A 156 17.53 -12.28 0.01
C ASP A 156 17.35 -11.17 -1.03
N SER A 157 16.14 -10.61 -1.18
CA SER A 157 15.91 -9.47 -2.09
C SER A 157 16.73 -8.25 -1.68
N TYR A 158 16.77 -7.93 -0.38
CA TYR A 158 17.58 -6.82 0.13
C TYR A 158 19.08 -7.12 0.04
N LYS A 159 19.50 -8.37 0.26
CA LYS A 159 20.88 -8.80 0.06
C LYS A 159 21.30 -8.63 -1.40
N MET A 160 20.47 -9.03 -2.35
CA MET A 160 20.72 -8.82 -3.78
C MET A 160 20.88 -7.33 -4.12
N TRP A 161 20.07 -6.45 -3.54
CA TRP A 161 20.24 -5.00 -3.72
C TRP A 161 21.57 -4.51 -3.18
N SER A 162 21.90 -4.92 -1.96
CA SER A 162 23.17 -4.58 -1.31
C SER A 162 24.38 -4.99 -2.14
N GLU A 163 24.38 -6.22 -2.66
CA GLU A 163 25.46 -6.74 -3.52
C GLU A 163 25.52 -6.00 -4.85
N ALA A 164 24.37 -5.69 -5.47
CA ALA A 164 24.31 -5.00 -6.75
C ALA A 164 24.86 -3.56 -6.69
N VAL A 165 24.65 -2.86 -5.57
CA VAL A 165 25.14 -1.48 -5.39
C VAL A 165 26.45 -1.39 -4.61
N GLY A 166 26.91 -2.49 -4.00
CA GLY A 166 28.09 -2.52 -3.16
C GLY A 166 27.94 -1.78 -1.82
N ASP A 167 26.72 -1.70 -1.27
CA ASP A 167 26.43 -1.00 -0.02
C ASP A 167 25.57 -1.85 0.93
N ASN A 168 26.13 -2.20 2.08
CA ASN A 168 25.48 -2.99 3.13
C ASN A 168 24.32 -2.25 3.81
N SER A 169 24.18 -0.93 3.61
CA SER A 169 23.04 -0.17 4.13
C SER A 169 21.69 -0.65 3.57
N TYR A 170 21.72 -1.31 2.41
CA TYR A 170 20.55 -1.91 1.74
C TYR A 170 20.20 -3.32 2.24
N GLU A 171 21.04 -3.98 3.06
CA GLU A 171 20.66 -5.24 3.69
C GLU A 171 19.46 -5.04 4.63
N LEU A 172 18.53 -6.00 4.69
CA LEU A 172 17.28 -5.85 5.45
C LEU A 172 17.50 -5.44 6.91
N ARG A 173 18.48 -6.07 7.60
CA ARG A 173 18.82 -5.74 8.99
C ARG A 173 19.17 -4.27 9.22
N ASN A 174 19.76 -3.62 8.20
CA ASN A 174 20.12 -2.22 8.25
C ASN A 174 18.96 -1.35 7.75
N PHE A 175 18.24 -1.81 6.74
CA PHE A 175 17.15 -1.07 6.12
C PHE A 175 15.87 -1.00 6.98
N ASP A 176 15.64 -2.01 7.83
CA ASP A 176 14.44 -2.17 8.68
C ASP A 176 14.08 -0.94 9.52
N ARG A 177 15.10 -0.22 10.02
CA ARG A 177 14.91 1.03 10.76
C ARG A 177 14.05 2.05 10.00
N HIS A 178 14.14 2.08 8.66
CA HIS A 178 13.39 3.00 7.82
C HIS A 178 11.92 2.58 7.71
N PHE A 179 11.63 1.28 7.66
CA PHE A 179 10.25 0.79 7.74
C PHE A 179 9.62 1.19 9.06
N LYS A 180 10.28 0.88 10.18
CA LYS A 180 9.78 1.23 11.53
C LYS A 180 9.60 2.74 11.73
N LYS A 181 10.51 3.56 11.20
CA LYS A 181 10.41 5.03 11.23
C LYS A 181 9.24 5.57 10.40
N SER A 182 8.73 4.82 9.42
CA SER A 182 7.68 5.28 8.51
C SER A 182 6.27 5.07 9.05
N ILE A 183 6.07 4.06 9.91
CA ILE A 183 4.75 3.63 10.37
C ILE A 183 4.49 3.93 11.84
N THR A 184 3.22 3.92 12.23
CA THR A 184 2.76 3.74 13.62
C THR A 184 1.82 2.55 13.67
N PHE A 185 2.19 1.51 14.42
CA PHE A 185 1.41 0.29 14.53
C PHE A 185 0.32 0.37 15.62
N THR A 186 -0.89 -0.05 15.28
CA THR A 186 -1.99 -0.27 16.24
C THR A 186 -2.35 -1.77 16.27
N PRO A 187 -2.34 -2.42 17.46
CA PRO A 187 -2.75 -3.81 17.61
C PRO A 187 -4.17 -4.10 17.07
N PRO A 188 -4.45 -5.35 16.66
CA PRO A 188 -5.78 -5.73 16.19
C PRO A 188 -6.85 -5.53 17.28
N ARG A 189 -7.99 -4.96 16.90
CA ARG A 189 -9.20 -4.90 17.72
C ARG A 189 -9.92 -6.25 17.70
N THR A 190 -9.48 -7.17 18.56
CA THR A 190 -9.98 -8.56 18.56
C THR A 190 -11.46 -8.66 18.93
N GLU A 191 -11.99 -7.68 19.65
CA GLU A 191 -13.41 -7.55 20.00
C GLU A 191 -14.32 -7.29 18.79
N LEU A 192 -13.79 -6.75 17.69
CA LEU A 192 -14.53 -6.50 16.46
C LEU A 192 -14.41 -7.66 15.45
N ARG A 193 -13.52 -8.62 15.71
CA ARG A 193 -13.20 -9.72 14.81
C ARG A 193 -13.87 -11.01 15.29
N PHE A 194 -14.16 -11.91 14.35
CA PHE A 194 -14.58 -13.25 14.72
C PHE A 194 -13.47 -13.96 15.52
N PRO A 195 -13.79 -14.76 16.55
CA PRO A 195 -12.79 -15.43 17.38
C PRO A 195 -11.78 -16.28 16.59
N ASN A 196 -12.24 -16.95 15.53
CA ASN A 196 -11.42 -17.77 14.63
C ASN A 196 -10.65 -16.96 13.55
N ALA A 197 -10.73 -15.63 13.59
CA ALA A 197 -10.04 -14.72 12.69
C ALA A 197 -9.04 -13.81 13.43
N THR A 198 -8.43 -14.32 14.50
CA THR A 198 -7.40 -13.59 15.24
C THR A 198 -6.04 -13.70 14.53
N PRO A 199 -5.38 -12.57 14.17
CA PRO A 199 -4.09 -12.60 13.50
C PRO A 199 -2.96 -13.00 14.46
N ILE A 200 -2.00 -13.77 13.94
CA ILE A 200 -0.73 -14.09 14.62
C ILE A 200 0.34 -13.18 14.01
N TYR A 201 1.11 -12.51 14.86
CA TYR A 201 2.16 -11.58 14.41
C TYR A 201 3.30 -11.48 15.42
N ASP A 202 4.52 -11.29 14.91
CA ASP A 202 5.69 -11.05 15.75
C ASP A 202 5.84 -9.56 16.10
N ARG A 203 5.67 -9.24 17.38
CA ARG A 203 5.82 -7.87 17.89
C ARG A 203 7.23 -7.30 17.75
N SER A 204 8.26 -8.15 17.70
CA SER A 204 9.64 -7.69 17.56
C SER A 204 9.90 -7.00 16.21
N THR A 205 9.14 -7.38 15.18
CA THR A 205 9.20 -6.79 13.83
C THR A 205 8.54 -5.41 13.74
N ILE A 206 7.69 -5.05 14.71
CA ILE A 206 6.88 -3.81 14.70
C ILE A 206 6.98 -2.98 15.98
N GLN A 207 8.00 -3.22 16.79
CA GLN A 207 8.28 -2.40 17.96
C GLN A 207 8.95 -1.07 17.57
N ASN A 208 8.80 -0.06 18.41
CA ASN A 208 9.44 1.26 18.26
C ASN A 208 9.06 2.01 16.97
N THR A 209 7.81 1.87 16.54
CA THR A 209 7.24 2.59 15.39
C THR A 209 6.75 3.97 15.80
N SER A 210 7.08 5.02 15.05
CA SER A 210 6.74 6.42 15.39
C SER A 210 6.45 7.32 14.18
N GLY A 211 6.29 6.72 13.01
CA GLY A 211 6.04 7.44 11.76
C GLY A 211 4.56 7.79 11.53
N PRO A 212 4.28 8.68 10.58
CA PRO A 212 2.93 9.19 10.37
C PRO A 212 1.98 8.18 9.69
N LEU A 213 2.49 7.12 9.06
CA LEU A 213 1.67 6.16 8.34
C LEU A 213 1.03 5.16 9.32
N ALA A 214 -0.29 5.20 9.47
CA ALA A 214 -0.99 4.23 10.30
C ALA A 214 -0.88 2.81 9.72
N LEU A 215 -0.52 1.84 10.56
CA LEU A 215 -0.49 0.42 10.25
C LEU A 215 -1.33 -0.34 11.27
N SER A 216 -2.24 -1.18 10.80
CA SER A 216 -3.12 -1.96 11.69
C SER A 216 -3.54 -3.27 11.03
N PHE A 217 -4.43 -4.01 11.70
CA PHE A 217 -5.21 -5.06 11.06
C PHE A 217 -6.62 -4.55 10.77
N PRO A 218 -7.27 -5.00 9.68
CA PRO A 218 -8.64 -4.61 9.39
C PRO A 218 -9.57 -5.04 10.53
N ASN A 219 -10.60 -4.26 10.83
CA ASN A 219 -11.54 -4.62 11.90
C ASN A 219 -12.44 -5.79 11.51
N TYR A 220 -12.67 -5.98 10.22
CA TYR A 220 -13.44 -7.08 9.68
C TYR A 220 -12.52 -8.03 8.91
N ALA A 221 -12.56 -9.31 9.28
CA ALA A 221 -12.02 -10.38 8.45
C ALA A 221 -13.17 -11.15 7.82
N GLN A 222 -13.13 -11.31 6.50
CA GLN A 222 -14.14 -12.08 5.80
C GLN A 222 -14.16 -13.52 6.31
N ALA A 223 -15.36 -14.08 6.49
CA ALA A 223 -15.53 -15.45 6.97
C ALA A 223 -14.78 -16.47 6.10
N PHE A 224 -14.67 -16.22 4.80
CA PHE A 224 -13.92 -17.05 3.86
C PHE A 224 -12.44 -17.22 4.24
N ALA A 225 -11.80 -16.21 4.83
CA ALA A 225 -10.38 -16.29 5.22
C ALA A 225 -10.09 -17.45 6.18
N THR A 226 -11.05 -17.79 7.04
CA THR A 226 -10.91 -18.90 8.00
C THR A 226 -10.82 -20.26 7.31
N TRP A 227 -11.48 -20.42 6.16
CA TRP A 227 -11.41 -21.62 5.32
C TRP A 227 -10.15 -21.65 4.47
N VAL A 228 -9.73 -20.50 3.92
CA VAL A 228 -8.47 -20.37 3.20
C VAL A 228 -7.30 -20.83 4.07
N VAL A 229 -7.30 -20.45 5.36
CA VAL A 229 -6.24 -20.87 6.29
C VAL A 229 -6.14 -22.39 6.41
N GLN A 230 -7.28 -23.09 6.50
CA GLN A 230 -7.31 -24.55 6.55
C GLN A 230 -6.85 -25.18 5.24
N GLY A 231 -7.33 -24.67 4.10
CA GLY A 231 -6.94 -25.19 2.78
C GLY A 231 -5.45 -25.06 2.51
N LEU A 232 -4.85 -23.91 2.84
CA LEU A 232 -3.41 -23.69 2.70
C LEU A 232 -2.60 -24.60 3.62
N LYS A 233 -3.10 -24.86 4.83
CA LYS A 233 -2.46 -25.79 5.76
C LYS A 233 -2.47 -27.23 5.22
N GLU A 234 -3.56 -27.66 4.62
CA GLU A 234 -3.70 -29.01 4.04
C GLU A 234 -2.71 -29.28 2.90
N ILE A 235 -2.38 -28.25 2.11
CA ILE A 235 -1.36 -28.34 1.06
C ILE A 235 0.06 -28.04 1.56
N GLY A 236 0.26 -27.97 2.88
CA GLY A 236 1.58 -27.83 3.51
C GLY A 236 2.10 -26.40 3.63
N ILE A 237 1.27 -25.37 3.46
CA ILE A 237 1.69 -23.97 3.64
C ILE A 237 1.48 -23.57 5.12
N PRO A 238 2.57 -23.32 5.87
CA PRO A 238 2.50 -23.08 7.32
C PRO A 238 1.98 -21.68 7.64
N ILE A 239 1.35 -21.54 8.81
CA ILE A 239 1.04 -20.23 9.38
C ILE A 239 2.34 -19.60 9.91
N ILE A 240 2.63 -18.37 9.50
CA ILE A 240 3.80 -17.60 9.93
C ILE A 240 3.37 -16.34 10.69
N PRO A 241 4.22 -15.76 11.56
CA PRO A 241 3.85 -14.64 12.41
C PRO A 241 3.95 -13.28 11.66
N GLY A 242 3.26 -13.17 10.54
CA GLY A 242 3.24 -11.97 9.68
C GLY A 242 4.30 -11.95 8.59
N PHE A 243 4.32 -10.85 7.82
CA PHE A 243 5.12 -10.68 6.60
C PHE A 243 6.18 -9.57 6.73
N LEU A 244 6.63 -9.31 7.96
CA LEU A 244 7.55 -8.20 8.29
C LEU A 244 8.93 -8.65 8.76
N SER A 245 9.22 -9.96 8.75
CA SER A 245 10.51 -10.51 9.17
C SER A 245 11.54 -10.61 8.06
N GLY A 246 11.12 -10.53 6.78
CA GLY A 246 11.92 -10.91 5.63
C GLY A 246 11.78 -12.39 5.22
N GLU A 247 11.07 -13.19 6.01
CA GLU A 247 10.71 -14.58 5.71
C GLU A 247 9.22 -14.65 5.34
N LEU A 248 8.92 -14.84 4.05
CA LEU A 248 7.56 -14.71 3.51
C LEU A 248 6.92 -16.04 3.09
N LEU A 249 7.63 -17.16 3.24
CA LEU A 249 7.13 -18.49 2.87
C LEU A 249 6.14 -19.01 3.92
N GLY A 250 4.87 -18.72 3.70
CA GLY A 250 3.78 -19.17 4.56
C GLY A 250 2.51 -18.39 4.33
N GLN A 251 1.62 -18.43 5.31
CA GLN A 251 0.36 -17.70 5.32
C GLN A 251 0.18 -16.92 6.63
N SER A 252 -0.42 -15.74 6.54
CA SER A 252 -0.79 -14.90 7.67
C SER A 252 -1.91 -13.96 7.27
N TYR A 253 -2.68 -13.47 8.24
CA TYR A 253 -3.43 -12.23 8.04
C TYR A 253 -2.45 -11.10 7.78
N VAL A 254 -2.73 -10.31 6.75
CA VAL A 254 -1.87 -9.19 6.34
C VAL A 254 -2.20 -7.95 7.16
N MET A 255 -1.17 -7.17 7.51
CA MET A 255 -1.37 -5.82 8.04
C MET A 255 -1.73 -4.87 6.90
N THR A 256 -2.46 -3.82 7.22
CA THR A 256 -2.98 -2.86 6.25
C THR A 256 -2.68 -1.44 6.68
N THR A 257 -2.36 -0.57 5.71
CA THR A 257 -2.29 0.88 5.92
C THR A 257 -3.68 1.48 6.05
N ILE A 258 -4.36 1.13 7.14
CA ILE A 258 -5.70 1.59 7.52
C ILE A 258 -5.58 2.13 8.94
N ASP A 259 -6.11 3.33 9.16
CA ASP A 259 -6.20 3.91 10.48
C ASP A 259 -7.19 3.10 11.35
N ALA A 260 -6.72 2.59 12.48
CA ALA A 260 -7.49 1.67 13.28
C ALA A 260 -8.72 2.33 13.93
N ALA A 261 -8.66 3.63 14.23
CA ALA A 261 -9.73 4.35 14.89
C ALA A 261 -10.88 4.68 13.92
N THR A 262 -10.53 5.23 12.76
CA THR A 262 -11.47 5.71 11.75
C THR A 262 -11.88 4.63 10.73
N GLY A 263 -11.05 3.61 10.53
CA GLY A 263 -11.25 2.59 9.49
C GLY A 263 -11.00 3.10 8.06
N ILE A 264 -10.37 4.26 7.92
CA ILE A 264 -10.07 4.91 6.64
C ILE A 264 -8.65 4.53 6.18
N ARG A 265 -8.44 4.48 4.86
CA ARG A 265 -7.12 4.31 4.24
C ARG A 265 -6.11 5.34 4.76
N ALA A 266 -4.93 4.87 5.17
CA ALA A 266 -3.75 5.71 5.40
C ALA A 266 -2.84 5.72 4.16
N THR A 267 -2.42 6.90 3.73
CA THR A 267 -1.60 7.11 2.52
C THR A 267 -0.34 7.89 2.86
N SER A 268 0.55 8.10 1.88
CA SER A 268 1.70 8.98 2.08
C SER A 268 1.33 10.44 2.30
N GLU A 269 0.08 10.84 2.07
CA GLU A 269 -0.44 12.15 2.46
C GLU A 269 -0.30 12.39 3.97
N ALA A 270 -0.30 11.34 4.80
CA ALA A 270 -0.03 11.46 6.23
C ALA A 270 1.34 12.10 6.54
N PHE A 271 2.34 11.93 5.66
CA PHE A 271 3.63 12.61 5.79
C PHE A 271 3.51 14.12 5.53
N LEU A 272 2.69 14.53 4.56
CA LEU A 272 2.38 15.93 4.31
C LEU A 272 1.68 16.54 5.52
N GLN A 273 0.64 15.88 6.03
CA GLN A 273 -0.12 16.35 7.20
C GLN A 273 0.77 16.44 8.46
N ALA A 274 1.76 15.56 8.61
CA ALA A 274 2.71 15.62 9.71
C ALA A 274 3.70 16.78 9.60
N ALA A 275 4.12 17.14 8.37
CA ALA A 275 5.08 18.22 8.13
C ALA A 275 4.49 19.63 8.28
N LEU A 276 3.15 19.75 8.25
CA LEU A 276 2.44 21.04 8.31
C LEU A 276 2.00 21.44 9.73
N LYS A 277 2.20 20.57 10.71
CA LYS A 277 1.94 20.85 12.13
C LYS A 277 3.16 21.49 12.77
#